data_AF-A0A9E3L5W2-F1
#
_entry.id   AF-A0A9E3L5W2-F1
#
_cell.length_a   1.000
_cell.length_b   1.000
_cell.length_c   1.000
_cell.angle_alpha   90.00
_cell.angle_beta   90.00
_cell.angle_gamma   90.00
#
_symmetry.space_group_name_H-M   'P 1'
#
loop_
_entity.id
_entity.type
_entity.pdbx_description
1 polymer ?
#
loop_
_entity_poly.entity_id
_entity_poly.type
_entity_poly.pdbx_seq_one_letter_code
_entity_poly.pdbx_strand_id
1 'polypeptide(L)' 'MARTDFGSLPRQNPCAQCGEPIGVPEWIENEASRTRYLWHCLVCDYRFEAVAIFEDADPDALAA' A
#
# COMPACT_ATOMS: atom_id res chain seq x y z
N MET A 1 -13.89 -12.41 -7.62
CA MET A 1 -12.80 -11.47 -7.97
C MET A 1 -12.98 -10.26 -7.07
N ALA A 2 -12.11 -10.06 -6.08
CA ALA A 2 -12.20 -8.88 -5.21
C ALA A 2 -11.96 -7.64 -6.06
N ARG A 3 -12.90 -6.68 -6.02
CA ARG A 3 -12.74 -5.41 -6.71
C ARG A 3 -11.70 -4.64 -5.92
N THR A 4 -10.50 -4.48 -6.48
CA THR A 4 -9.52 -3.55 -5.92
C THR A 4 -10.11 -2.16 -6.03
N ASP A 5 -10.60 -1.60 -4.93
CA ASP A 5 -11.12 -0.24 -4.89
C ASP A 5 -9.95 0.73 -5.06
N PHE A 6 -9.78 1.25 -6.28
CA PHE A 6 -8.72 2.20 -6.63
C PHE A 6 -8.86 3.55 -5.91
N GLY A 7 -10.03 3.83 -5.32
CA GLY A 7 -10.29 5.04 -4.54
C GLY A 7 -9.53 5.06 -3.21
N SER A 8 -9.33 3.89 -2.61
CA SER A 8 -8.74 3.71 -1.27
C SER A 8 -7.24 3.43 -1.29
N LEU A 9 -6.61 3.40 -2.47
CA LEU A 9 -5.19 3.08 -2.57
C LEU A 9 -4.32 4.21 -2.02
N PRO A 10 -3.20 3.89 -1.35
CA PRO A 10 -2.21 4.88 -0.99
C PRO A 10 -1.75 5.60 -2.27
N ARG A 11 -1.71 6.94 -2.19
CA ARG A 11 -1.21 7.82 -3.25
C ARG A 11 -0.04 8.61 -2.69
N GLN A 12 0.86 9.05 -3.58
CA GLN A 12 2.00 9.87 -3.20
C GLN A 12 2.98 9.15 -2.26
N ASN A 13 3.16 7.84 -2.42
CA ASN A 13 4.18 7.12 -1.67
C ASN A 13 5.56 7.61 -2.16
N PRO A 14 6.41 8.19 -1.29
CA PRO A 14 7.72 8.68 -1.70
C PRO A 14 8.59 7.51 -2.15
N CYS A 15 9.30 7.68 -3.27
CA CYS A 15 10.30 6.73 -3.70
C CYS A 15 11.38 6.57 -2.62
N ALA A 16 11.67 5.33 -2.21
CA ALA A 16 12.68 5.05 -1.21
C ALA A 16 14.12 5.44 -1.62
N GLN A 17 14.37 5.70 -2.92
CA GLN A 17 15.67 6.12 -3.42
C GLN A 17 15.77 7.63 -3.66
N CYS A 18 14.84 8.22 -4.42
CA CYS A 18 14.92 9.63 -4.84
C CYS A 18 13.91 10.55 -4.13
N GLY A 19 12.97 10.01 -3.36
CA GLY A 19 11.94 10.77 -2.67
C GLY A 19 10.77 11.23 -3.54
N GLU A 20 10.84 11.08 -4.87
CA GLU A 20 9.76 11.50 -5.76
C GLU A 20 8.45 10.74 -5.46
N PRO A 21 7.30 11.43 -5.32
CA PRO A 21 6.05 10.77 -5.02
C PRO A 21 5.56 9.93 -6.20
N ILE A 22 5.17 8.69 -5.90
CA ILE A 22 4.61 7.76 -6.90
C ILE A 22 3.08 7.78 -6.78
N GLY A 23 2.40 7.92 -7.92
CA GLY A 23 0.95 8.10 -7.98
C GLY A 23 0.16 6.84 -7.62
N VAL A 24 0.59 5.68 -8.11
CA VAL A 24 -0.06 4.38 -7.91
C VAL A 24 0.97 3.25 -7.88
N PRO A 25 0.71 2.16 -7.14
CA PRO A 25 1.53 0.95 -7.19
C PRO A 25 1.33 0.18 -8.50
N GLU A 26 2.34 -0.57 -8.93
CA GLU A 26 2.25 -1.52 -10.05
C GLU A 26 1.43 -2.77 -9.67
N TRP A 27 1.51 -3.20 -8.41
CA TRP A 27 0.83 -4.39 -7.91
C TRP A 27 0.37 -4.20 -6.47
N ILE A 28 -0.75 -4.82 -6.14
CA ILE A 28 -1.34 -4.78 -4.80
C ILE A 28 -1.77 -6.20 -4.43
N GLU A 29 -1.33 -6.66 -3.26
CA GLU A 29 -1.75 -7.93 -2.67
C GLU A 29 -2.35 -7.67 -1.29
N ASN A 30 -3.61 -8.07 -1.09
CA ASN A 30 -4.31 -7.91 0.17
C ASN A 30 -4.35 -9.26 0.91
N GLU A 31 -3.88 -9.27 2.15
CA GLU A 31 -4.00 -10.36 3.12
C GLU A 31 -4.83 -9.87 4.33
N ALA A 32 -5.23 -10.78 5.22
CA ALA A 32 -6.14 -10.47 6.33
C ALA A 32 -5.68 -9.30 7.23
N SER A 33 -4.39 -9.24 7.55
CA SER A 33 -3.80 -8.24 8.46
C SER A 33 -2.79 -7.31 7.80
N ARG A 34 -2.61 -7.41 6.48
CA ARG A 34 -1.62 -6.59 5.75
C ARG A 34 -1.92 -6.47 4.27
N THR A 35 -1.45 -5.38 3.68
CA THR A 35 -1.45 -5.18 2.23
C THR A 35 -0.03 -4.90 1.76
N ARG A 36 0.42 -5.65 0.75
CA ARG A 36 1.70 -5.43 0.06
C ARG A 36 1.46 -4.62 -1.21
N TYR A 37 2.36 -3.66 -1.45
CA TYR A 37 2.33 -2.78 -2.59
C TYR A 37 3.69 -2.81 -3.30
N LEU A 38 3.72 -3.14 -4.59
CA LEU A 38 4.91 -2.97 -5.41
C LEU A 38 4.86 -1.60 -6.07
N TRP A 39 5.94 -0.83 -5.88
CA TRP A 39 6.09 0.52 -6.40
C TRP A 39 7.23 0.58 -7.40
N HIS A 40 7.03 1.33 -8.47
CA HIS A 40 8.06 1.65 -9.46
C HIS A 40 8.13 3.16 -9.64
N CYS A 41 9.30 3.71 -9.37
CA CYS A 41 9.58 5.11 -9.63
C CYS A 41 10.04 5.27 -11.08
N LEU A 42 9.23 5.92 -11.91
CA LEU A 42 9.59 6.19 -13.31
C LEU A 42 10.73 7.22 -13.46
N VAL A 43 11.09 7.93 -12.39
CA VAL A 43 12.15 8.95 -12.41
C VAL A 43 13.54 8.34 -12.23
N CYS A 44 13.70 7.43 -11.26
CA CYS A 44 14.99 6.77 -10.98
C CYS A 44 15.02 5.29 -11.36
N ASP A 45 13.95 4.77 -11.96
CA ASP A 45 13.74 3.37 -12.33
C ASP A 45 13.79 2.37 -11.15
N TYR A 46 13.69 2.88 -9.92
CA TYR A 46 13.77 2.05 -8.71
C TYR A 46 12.45 1.33 -8.44
N ARG A 47 12.53 0.06 -8.06
CA ARG A 47 11.39 -0.77 -7.64
C ARG A 47 11.54 -1.21 -6.20
N PHE A 48 10.45 -1.13 -5.44
CA PHE A 48 10.45 -1.55 -4.03
C PHE A 48 9.07 -2.02 -3.57
N GLU A 49 9.07 -2.80 -2.48
CA GLU A 49 7.86 -3.22 -1.78
C GLU A 49 7.61 -2.32 -0.57
N ALA A 50 6.36 -1.92 -0.36
CA ALA A 50 5.88 -1.35 0.89
C ALA A 50 4.74 -2.22 1.44
N VAL A 51 4.74 -2.46 2.76
CA VAL A 51 3.73 -3.27 3.44
C VAL A 51 2.99 -2.41 4.45
N ALA A 52 1.68 -2.24 4.24
CA ALA A 52 0.79 -1.71 5.27
C ALA A 52 0.37 -2.87 6.17
N ILE A 53 0.59 -2.73 7.47
CA ILE A 53 0.12 -3.69 8.48
C ILE A 53 -1.05 -3.03 9.19
N PHE A 54 -2.16 -3.75 9.27
CA PHE A 54 -3.34 -3.34 10.01
C PHE A 54 -3.39 -4.18 11.28
N GLU A 55 -3.58 -3.54 12.42
CA GLU A 55 -4.01 -4.29 13.61
C GLU A 55 -5.34 -4.93 13.25
N ASP A 56 -5.46 -6.25 13.43
CA ASP A 56 -6.77 -6.91 13.40
C ASP A 56 -7.66 -6.08 14.33
N ALA A 57 -8.68 -5.45 13.77
CA ALA A 57 -9.65 -4.73 14.58
C ALA A 57 -10.30 -5.79 15.46
N ASP A 58 -9.80 -5.92 16.69
CA ASP A 58 -10.39 -6.77 17.70
C ASP A 58 -11.84 -6.29 17.81
N PRO A 59 -12.83 -7.08 17.36
CA PRO A 59 -14.21 -6.61 17.29
C PRO A 59 -14.79 -6.29 18.68
N ASP A 60 -14.07 -6.64 19.74
CA ASP A 60 -14.39 -6.37 21.14
C ASP A 60 -13.83 -5.02 21.65
N ALA A 61 -12.86 -4.41 20.96
CA ALA A 61 -12.24 -3.14 21.39
C ALA A 61 -13.15 -1.91 21.21
N LEU A 62 -14.27 -2.04 20.48
CA LEU A 62 -15.24 -0.97 20.24
C LEU A 62 -16.41 -0.97 21.26
N ALA A 63 -16.29 -1.73 22.36
CA ALA A 63 -17.37 -1.92 23.35
C ALA A 63 -17.00 -1.51 24.79
N ALA A 64 -16.06 -0.58 24.99
CA ALA A 64 -15.68 -0.05 26.31
C ALA A 64 -16.14 1.40 26.54
#